data_AF-A0A5A7RRX6-F1
#
_entry.id   AF-A0A5A7RRX6-F1
#
_cell.length_a   1.000
_cell.length_b   1.000
_cell.length_c   1.000
_cell.angle_alpha   90.00
_cell.angle_beta   90.00
_cell.angle_gamma   90.00
#
_symmetry.space_group_name_H-M   'P 1'
#
loop_
_entity.id
_entity.type
_entity.pdbx_description
1 polymer ?
#
loop_
_entity_poly.entity_id
_entity_poly.type
_entity_poly.pdbx_seq_one_letter_code
_entity_poly.pdbx_strand_id
1 'polypeptide(L)'
;MRERRGRRRCRRWVERLPLISRFEPAEGGNEDPITLFIEEFEALRLVDLVGLSQIEAAVQMGISQKTLWNDLTSARRKIADAIVNGKQIKIEGGSYMVKD
;
A
#
# COMPACT_ATOMS: atom_id res chain seq x y z
N MET A 1 -10.94 17.62 -11.48
CA MET A 1 -9.78 17.21 -10.66
C MET A 1 -9.67 18.20 -9.50
N ARG A 2 -10.07 17.85 -8.27
CA ARG A 2 -9.92 18.78 -7.13
C ARG A 2 -8.46 18.77 -6.68
N GLU A 3 -7.76 19.85 -6.96
CA GLU A 3 -6.38 20.07 -6.58
C GLU A 3 -6.27 20.04 -5.04
N ARG A 4 -5.55 19.05 -4.51
CA ARG A 4 -5.38 18.88 -3.06
C ARG A 4 -4.59 20.07 -2.52
N ARG A 5 -5.28 21.04 -1.90
CA ARG A 5 -4.67 22.10 -1.10
C ARG A 5 -4.02 21.48 0.14
N GLY A 6 -2.72 21.25 0.07
CA GLY A 6 -1.89 20.69 1.13
C GLY A 6 -0.45 20.48 0.65
N ARG A 7 0.52 20.40 1.56
CA ARG A 7 1.93 20.11 1.20
C ARG A 7 1.97 18.81 0.41
N ARG A 8 2.63 18.82 -0.76
CA ARG A 8 2.80 17.61 -1.58
C ARG A 8 3.37 16.49 -0.70
N ARG A 9 2.78 15.30 -0.77
CA ARG A 9 3.34 14.12 -0.09
C ARG A 9 4.77 13.92 -0.63
N CYS A 10 5.72 13.61 0.25
CA CYS A 10 7.04 13.15 -0.21
C CYS A 10 6.86 11.92 -1.10
N ARG A 11 7.71 11.84 -2.13
CA ARG A 11 7.80 10.68 -3.02
C ARG A 11 8.18 9.44 -2.20
N ARG A 12 7.60 8.30 -2.54
CA ARG A 12 7.91 7.00 -1.94
C ARG A 12 8.60 6.15 -2.98
N TRP A 13 9.79 5.65 -2.66
CA TRP A 13 10.48 4.71 -3.51
C TRP A 13 9.88 3.31 -3.33
N VAL A 14 9.66 2.63 -4.45
CA VAL A 14 9.13 1.28 -4.51
C VAL A 14 10.13 0.44 -5.28
N GLU A 15 10.63 -0.61 -4.65
CA GLU A 15 11.59 -1.52 -5.27
C GLU A 15 10.87 -2.59 -6.11
N ARG A 16 9.66 -2.99 -5.69
CA ARG A 16 8.94 -4.09 -6.34
C ARG A 16 7.48 -3.74 -6.57
N LEU A 17 7.06 -3.83 -7.83
CA LEU A 17 5.65 -3.80 -8.20
C LEU A 17 4.98 -5.16 -7.94
N PRO A 18 3.67 -5.19 -7.67
CA PRO A 18 2.96 -6.45 -7.48
C PRO A 18 2.98 -7.27 -8.78
N LEU A 19 3.28 -8.57 -8.68
CA LEU A 19 3.18 -9.49 -9.81
C LEU A 19 1.72 -9.68 -10.27
N ILE A 20 0.81 -9.69 -9.29
CA ILE A 20 -0.63 -9.75 -9.49
C ILE A 20 -1.24 -8.54 -8.79
N SER A 21 -1.96 -7.72 -9.54
CA SER A 21 -2.57 -6.49 -9.05
C SER A 21 -4.03 -6.66 -8.60
N ARG A 22 -4.58 -7.87 -8.63
CA ARG A 22 -5.98 -8.11 -8.29
C ARG A 22 -6.16 -9.44 -7.55
N PHE A 23 -6.83 -9.41 -6.41
CA PHE A 23 -7.19 -10.57 -5.61
C PHE A 23 -8.69 -10.57 -5.39
N GLU A 24 -9.32 -11.72 -5.57
CA GLU A 24 -10.78 -11.86 -5.50
C GLU A 24 -11.17 -13.07 -4.65
N PRO A 25 -12.22 -12.97 -3.83
CA PRO A 25 -12.80 -14.13 -3.15
C PRO A 25 -13.38 -15.11 -4.16
N ALA A 26 -13.15 -16.41 -3.95
CA ALA A 26 -13.60 -17.47 -4.86
C ALA A 26 -15.14 -17.54 -5.00
N GLU A 27 -15.89 -17.14 -3.97
CA GLU A 27 -17.36 -17.20 -3.93
C GLU A 27 -18.05 -15.99 -4.58
N GLY A 28 -17.33 -15.20 -5.40
CA GLY A 28 -17.89 -14.02 -6.05
C GLY A 28 -18.10 -12.88 -5.06
N GLY A 29 -16.98 -12.35 -4.54
CA GLY A 29 -16.97 -11.32 -3.50
C GLY A 29 -17.76 -10.04 -3.81
N ASN A 30 -17.88 -9.19 -2.80
CA ASN A 30 -18.69 -7.97 -2.83
C ASN A 30 -18.27 -6.99 -3.96
N GLU A 31 -19.23 -6.21 -4.49
CA GLU A 31 -19.07 -5.28 -5.61
C GLU A 31 -18.21 -4.04 -5.28
N ASP A 32 -17.89 -3.79 -4.01
CA ASP A 32 -17.06 -2.68 -3.55
C ASP A 32 -15.59 -3.10 -3.32
N PRO A 33 -14.72 -3.04 -4.34
CA PRO A 33 -13.32 -3.40 -4.21
C PRO A 33 -12.57 -2.39 -3.33
N ILE A 34 -11.62 -2.90 -2.55
CA ILE A 34 -10.65 -2.07 -1.83
C ILE A 34 -9.45 -1.79 -2.72
N THR A 35 -9.08 -0.51 -2.84
CA THR A 35 -7.85 -0.10 -3.50
C THR A 35 -6.70 -0.03 -2.50
N LEU A 36 -5.75 -0.95 -2.61
CA LEU A 36 -4.45 -0.89 -1.94
C LEU A 36 -3.48 -0.12 -2.84
N PHE A 37 -2.96 1.03 -2.39
CA PHE A 37 -2.03 1.80 -3.21
C PHE A 37 -0.67 1.11 -3.31
N ILE A 38 0.07 1.36 -4.38
CA ILE A 38 1.37 0.72 -4.62
C ILE A 38 2.36 1.01 -3.48
N GLU A 39 2.34 2.23 -2.92
CA GLU A 39 3.17 2.52 -1.75
C GLU A 39 2.75 1.79 -0.47
N GLU A 40 1.47 1.48 -0.31
CA GLU A 40 0.94 0.75 0.84
C GLU A 40 1.32 -0.73 0.72
N PHE A 41 1.25 -1.27 -0.51
CA PHE A 41 1.76 -2.59 -0.83
C PHE A 41 3.26 -2.72 -0.51
N GLU A 42 4.08 -1.74 -0.92
CA GLU A 42 5.52 -1.79 -0.64
C GLU A 42 5.82 -1.72 0.85
N ALA A 43 5.14 -0.84 1.60
CA ALA A 43 5.29 -0.75 3.05
C ALA A 43 4.93 -2.09 3.73
N LEU A 44 3.82 -2.71 3.31
CA LEU A 44 3.41 -4.03 3.78
C LEU A 44 4.45 -5.10 3.43
N ARG A 45 4.96 -5.12 2.19
CA ARG A 45 5.98 -6.07 1.74
C ARG A 45 7.24 -5.96 2.58
N LEU A 46 7.77 -4.75 2.76
CA LEU A 46 9.03 -4.54 3.47
C LEU A 46 8.94 -4.91 4.95
N VAL A 47 7.85 -4.52 5.62
CA VAL A 47 7.72 -4.73 7.07
C VAL A 47 7.15 -6.11 7.39
N ASP A 48 6.02 -6.49 6.79
CA ASP A 48 5.28 -7.69 7.18
C ASP A 48 5.73 -8.95 6.46
N LEU A 49 6.26 -8.85 5.23
CA LEU A 49 6.73 -10.01 4.47
C LEU A 49 8.25 -10.20 4.54
N VAL A 50 9.02 -9.14 4.32
CA VAL A 50 10.50 -9.19 4.35
C VAL A 50 11.02 -9.15 5.80
N GLY A 51 10.27 -8.57 6.74
CA GLY A 51 10.62 -8.52 8.16
C GLY A 51 11.56 -7.38 8.54
N LEU A 52 11.64 -6.32 7.74
CA LEU A 52 12.41 -5.13 8.11
C LEU A 52 11.75 -4.38 9.26
N SER A 53 12.55 -3.73 10.09
CA SER A 53 12.02 -2.75 11.04
C SER A 53 11.37 -1.58 10.31
N GLN A 54 10.46 -0.88 10.98
CA GLN A 54 9.84 0.33 10.42
C GLN A 54 10.85 1.43 10.12
N ILE A 55 11.99 1.47 10.81
CA ILE A 55 13.02 2.46 10.52
C ILE A 55 13.74 2.10 9.22
N GLU A 56 14.16 0.85 9.06
CA GLU A 56 14.83 0.36 7.84
C GLU A 56 13.93 0.48 6.62
N ALA A 57 12.67 0.07 6.71
CA ALA A 57 11.72 0.18 5.61
C ALA A 57 11.45 1.66 5.22
N ALA A 58 11.39 2.57 6.20
CA ALA A 58 11.20 4.00 5.94
C ALA A 58 12.40 4.59 5.18
N VAL A 59 13.62 4.20 5.57
CA VAL A 59 14.85 4.56 4.86
C VAL A 59 14.82 4.03 3.43
N GLN A 60 14.45 2.76 3.22
CA GLN A 60 14.38 2.18 1.88
C GLN A 60 13.37 2.88 0.96
N MET A 61 12.23 3.30 1.51
CA MET A 61 11.18 4.03 0.80
C MET A 61 11.46 5.55 0.68
N GLY A 62 12.52 6.06 1.30
CA GLY A 62 12.89 7.48 1.26
C GLY A 62 11.88 8.40 1.96
N ILE A 63 11.22 7.92 3.02
CA ILE A 63 10.19 8.65 3.77
C ILE A 63 10.47 8.64 5.27
N SER A 64 9.79 9.52 6.02
CA SER A 64 9.87 9.47 7.49
C SER A 64 9.21 8.20 8.05
N GLN A 65 9.70 7.72 9.21
CA GLN A 65 9.11 6.58 9.91
C GLN A 65 7.61 6.77 10.19
N LYS A 66 7.18 7.98 10.57
CA LYS A 66 5.74 8.30 10.75
C LYS A 66 4.94 8.12 9.47
N THR A 67 5.53 8.49 8.32
CA THR A 67 4.86 8.33 7.02
C THR A 67 4.74 6.86 6.66
N LEU A 68 5.81 6.08 6.83
CA LEU A 68 5.76 4.64 6.64
C LEU A 68 4.69 4.00 7.54
N TRP A 69 4.68 4.36 8.83
CA TRP A 69 3.71 3.83 9.77
C TRP A 69 2.26 4.11 9.34
N ASN A 70 1.98 5.31 8.81
CA ASN A 70 0.66 5.64 8.27
C ASN A 70 0.30 4.78 7.05
N ASP A 71 1.23 4.61 6.10
CA ASP A 71 1.02 3.83 4.89
C ASP A 71 0.80 2.34 5.23
N LEU A 72 1.63 1.78 6.12
CA LEU A 72 1.52 0.42 6.63
C LEU A 72 0.22 0.19 7.41
N THR A 73 -0.17 1.11 8.29
CA THR A 73 -1.44 1.02 9.04
C THR A 73 -2.64 1.07 8.10
N SER A 74 -2.60 1.93 7.08
CA SER A 74 -3.63 1.98 6.03
C SER A 74 -3.71 0.67 5.26
N ALA A 75 -2.56 0.10 4.86
CA ALA A 75 -2.45 -1.18 4.16
C ALA A 75 -3.11 -2.31 4.96
N ARG A 76 -2.71 -2.48 6.22
CA ARG A 76 -3.23 -3.53 7.11
C ARG A 76 -4.73 -3.40 7.33
N ARG A 77 -5.24 -2.18 7.55
CA ARG A 77 -6.69 -1.94 7.69
C ARG A 77 -7.46 -2.33 6.43
N LYS A 78 -6.96 -1.95 5.25
CA LYS A 78 -7.58 -2.26 3.95
C LYS A 78 -7.63 -3.76 3.70
N ILE A 79 -6.55 -4.47 4.00
CA ILE A 79 -6.47 -5.92 3.86
C ILE A 79 -7.41 -6.61 4.87
N ALA A 80 -7.41 -6.16 6.13
CA ALA A 80 -8.33 -6.69 7.13
C ALA A 80 -9.81 -6.50 6.72
N ASP A 81 -10.18 -5.32 6.23
CA ASP A 81 -11.53 -5.06 5.70
C ASP A 81 -11.88 -6.01 4.55
N ALA A 82 -10.96 -6.20 3.61
CA ALA A 82 -11.18 -7.10 2.48
C ALA A 82 -11.37 -8.56 2.91
N ILE A 83 -10.56 -9.05 3.85
CA ILE A 83 -10.65 -10.43 4.34
C ILE A 83 -11.93 -10.64 5.16
N VAL A 84 -12.26 -9.72 6.08
CA VAL A 84 -13.41 -9.86 6.99
C VAL A 84 -14.74 -9.72 6.23
N ASN A 85 -14.80 -8.84 5.23
CA ASN A 85 -16.04 -8.53 4.52
C ASN A 85 -16.13 -9.15 3.11
N GLY A 86 -15.20 -10.03 2.75
CA GLY A 86 -15.19 -10.71 1.45
C GLY A 86 -15.13 -9.73 0.27
N LYS A 87 -14.27 -8.71 0.35
CA LYS A 87 -14.11 -7.71 -0.72
C LYS A 87 -12.92 -8.07 -1.61
N GLN A 88 -13.02 -7.67 -2.87
CA GLN A 88 -11.90 -7.73 -3.82
C GLN A 88 -10.81 -6.73 -3.40
N ILE A 89 -9.54 -7.04 -3.68
CA ILE A 89 -8.41 -6.12 -3.49
C ILE A 89 -7.82 -5.79 -4.86
N LYS A 90 -7.71 -4.50 -5.18
CA LYS A 90 -6.96 -3.99 -6.34
C LYS A 90 -5.72 -3.26 -5.86
N ILE A 91 -4.56 -3.64 -6.37
CA ILE A 91 -3.27 -3.02 -6.07
C ILE A 91 -2.91 -2.08 -7.22
N GLU A 92 -3.26 -0.81 -7.10
CA GLU A 92 -3.12 0.17 -8.18
C GLU A 92 -3.07 1.61 -7.66
N GLY A 93 -2.69 2.55 -8.53
CA GLY A 93 -2.66 3.98 -8.21
C GLY A 93 -1.62 4.35 -7.15
N GLY A 94 -1.89 5.42 -6.40
CA GLY A 94 -0.99 5.94 -5.38
C GLY A 94 -0.03 7.01 -5.88
N SER A 95 1.01 7.30 -5.09
CA SER A 95 2.02 8.31 -5.38
C SER A 95 3.41 7.82 -5.01
N TYR A 96 4.08 7.22 -5.98
CA TYR A 96 5.35 6.51 -5.82
C TYR A 96 6.30 6.73 -7.00
N MET A 97 7.54 6.30 -6.83
CA MET A 97 8.57 6.18 -7.86
C MET A 97 9.14 4.77 -7.80
N VAL A 98 9.30 4.11 -8.93
CA VAL A 98 9.98 2.81 -9.00
C VAL A 98 11.49 3.05 -8.95
N LYS A 99 12.23 2.28 -8.15
CA LYS A 99 13.70 2.27 -8.21
C LYS A 99 14.13 1.59 -9.52
N ASP A 100 15.04 2.21 -10.24
CA ASP A 100 15.68 1.61 -11.42
C ASP A 100 16.49 0.36 -11.05
#